data_AF-A0A315ARV0-F1
#
_entry.id   AF-A0A315ARV0-F1
#
_cell.length_a   1.000
_cell.length_b   1.000
_cell.length_c   1.000
_cell.angle_alpha   90.00
_cell.angle_beta   90.00
_cell.angle_gamma   90.00
#
_symmetry.space_group_name_H-M   'P 1'
#
loop_
_entity.id
_entity.type
_entity.pdbx_description
1 polymer ?
#
loop_
_entity_poly.entity_id
_entity_poly.type
_entity_poly.pdbx_seq_one_letter_code
_entity_poly.pdbx_strand_id
1 'polypeptide(L)'
;MQTETTKYGETMGTGTGLFAVGAAIAIVALIVATRSKWNWRKFAVPSLAIFVGVFAIGGASIWAWDWYSNRPTKQSELWDVKIGDTVKDVRFKRGIPAKEDVPESGLSYDYVADEMNATVRFKNEKVRGVILHGANVNSVHFLQGIGIGGHSKEITERFGSDVVITSSRSGLKRLYAYPQYQIFFGLGTDKVEIFGIYDPTYPVPIKFAEDEEK
;
A
#
# COMPACT_ATOMS: atom_id res chain seq x y z
N MET A 1 -11.37 -23.20 8.47
CA MET A 1 -11.48 -22.28 7.32
C MET A 1 -10.18 -22.41 6.54
N GLN A 2 -10.21 -23.13 5.41
CA GLN A 2 -9.00 -23.44 4.63
C GLN A 2 -8.82 -22.33 3.58
N THR A 3 -7.70 -21.62 3.63
CA THR A 3 -7.33 -20.65 2.60
C THR A 3 -6.78 -21.40 1.39
N GLU A 4 -7.55 -21.42 0.31
CA GLU A 4 -7.08 -21.85 -1.00
C GLU A 4 -6.00 -20.88 -1.47
N THR A 5 -4.75 -21.33 -1.41
CA THR A 5 -3.65 -20.71 -2.13
C THR A 5 -3.94 -20.82 -3.63
N THR A 6 -4.36 -19.73 -4.27
CA THR A 6 -4.39 -19.63 -5.72
C THR A 6 -2.96 -19.69 -6.23
N LYS A 7 -2.54 -20.92 -6.57
CA LYS A 7 -1.40 -21.17 -7.45
C LYS A 7 -1.64 -20.39 -8.74
N TYR A 8 -1.01 -19.24 -8.90
CA TYR A 8 -0.71 -18.67 -10.22
C TYR A 8 0.39 -19.51 -10.89
N GLY A 9 0.12 -20.81 -11.04
CA GLY A 9 0.65 -21.57 -12.14
C GLY A 9 -0.35 -21.40 -13.24
N GLU A 10 -0.30 -20.28 -13.97
CA GLU A 10 -0.78 -20.29 -15.35
C GLU A 10 0.09 -21.30 -16.08
N THR A 11 -0.29 -22.58 -15.99
CA THR A 11 0.24 -23.62 -16.85
C THR A 11 -0.12 -23.14 -18.24
N MET A 12 0.87 -22.63 -18.97
CA MET A 12 0.70 -22.29 -20.38
C MET A 12 -0.01 -23.47 -21.01
N GLY A 13 -1.22 -23.24 -21.52
CA GLY A 13 -2.05 -24.31 -22.06
C GLY A 13 -1.19 -25.15 -23.01
N THR A 14 -1.30 -26.46 -22.96
CA THR A 14 -0.44 -27.39 -23.71
C THR A 14 -0.36 -27.03 -25.20
N GLY A 15 -1.43 -26.41 -25.73
CA GLY A 15 -1.49 -25.83 -27.08
C GLY A 15 -0.56 -24.62 -27.29
N THR A 16 -0.43 -23.70 -26.34
CA THR A 16 0.47 -22.53 -26.43
C THR A 16 1.93 -22.96 -26.45
N GLY A 17 2.29 -23.99 -25.67
CA GLY A 17 3.63 -24.58 -25.68
C GLY A 17 3.97 -25.21 -27.03
N LEU A 18 3.07 -26.03 -27.59
CA LEU A 18 3.24 -26.65 -28.91
C LEU A 18 3.34 -25.61 -30.04
N PHE A 19 2.52 -24.56 -29.97
CA PHE A 19 2.58 -23.46 -30.93
C PHE A 19 3.93 -22.72 -30.87
N ALA A 20 4.43 -22.40 -29.68
CA ALA A 20 5.72 -21.73 -29.51
C ALA A 20 6.89 -22.57 -30.04
N VAL A 21 6.89 -23.89 -29.78
CA VAL A 21 7.91 -24.80 -30.31
C VAL A 21 7.83 -24.87 -31.83
N GLY A 22 6.63 -25.03 -32.41
CA GLY A 22 6.43 -25.05 -33.86
C GLY A 22 6.88 -23.75 -34.54
N ALA A 23 6.53 -22.60 -33.95
CA ALA A 23 6.95 -21.28 -34.41
C ALA A 23 8.48 -21.12 -34.35
N ALA A 24 9.12 -21.56 -33.26
CA ALA A 24 10.57 -21.52 -33.13
C ALA A 24 11.28 -22.38 -34.20
N ILE A 25 10.78 -23.60 -34.45
CA ILE A 25 11.32 -24.49 -35.50
C ILE A 25 11.13 -23.84 -36.88
N ALA A 26 9.95 -23.28 -37.17
CA ALA A 26 9.69 -22.61 -38.44
C ALA A 26 10.63 -21.41 -38.67
N ILE A 27 10.89 -20.60 -37.63
CA ILE A 27 11.83 -19.48 -37.69
C ILE A 27 13.26 -19.97 -37.92
N VAL A 28 13.72 -21.01 -37.22
CA VAL A 28 15.06 -21.58 -37.40
C VAL A 28 15.21 -22.15 -38.82
N ALA A 29 14.22 -22.90 -39.30
CA ALA A 29 14.20 -23.45 -40.65
C ALA A 29 14.24 -22.34 -41.71
N LEU A 30 13.47 -21.26 -41.52
CA LEU A 30 13.50 -20.07 -42.38
C LEU A 30 14.89 -19.41 -42.40
N ILE A 31 15.52 -19.22 -41.24
CA ILE A 31 16.86 -18.63 -41.12
C ILE A 31 17.89 -19.51 -41.84
N VAL A 32 17.88 -20.82 -41.65
CA VAL A 32 18.82 -21.76 -42.30
C VAL A 32 18.64 -21.75 -43.82
N ALA A 33 17.40 -21.85 -44.31
CA ALA A 33 17.10 -21.89 -45.74
C ALA A 33 17.52 -20.61 -46.47
N THR A 34 17.46 -19.47 -45.80
CA THR A 34 17.76 -18.16 -46.39
C THR A 34 19.16 -17.63 -46.05
N ARG A 35 19.93 -18.34 -45.20
CA ARG A 35 21.25 -17.94 -44.69
C ARG A 35 22.26 -17.58 -45.80
N SER A 36 22.23 -18.34 -46.89
CA SER A 36 23.21 -18.22 -47.99
C SER A 36 22.93 -17.06 -48.94
N LYS A 37 21.66 -16.69 -49.15
CA LYS A 37 21.27 -15.69 -50.17
C LYS A 37 21.08 -14.29 -49.60
N TRP A 38 20.69 -14.18 -48.33
CA TRP A 38 20.52 -12.89 -47.68
C TRP A 38 21.74 -12.54 -46.86
N ASN A 39 22.20 -11.29 -46.96
CA ASN A 39 23.29 -10.78 -46.15
C ASN A 39 22.78 -10.51 -44.72
N TRP A 40 22.42 -11.57 -43.98
CA TRP A 40 21.74 -11.54 -42.69
C TRP A 40 22.45 -10.66 -41.67
N ARG A 41 23.78 -10.57 -41.73
CA ARG A 41 24.57 -9.67 -40.89
C ARG A 41 24.23 -8.20 -41.10
N LYS A 42 23.84 -7.80 -42.31
CA LYS A 42 23.46 -6.41 -42.64
C LYS A 42 22.04 -6.05 -42.21
N PHE A 43 21.14 -7.03 -42.05
CA PHE A 43 19.73 -6.77 -41.75
C PHE A 43 19.28 -7.29 -40.38
N ALA A 44 19.53 -8.56 -40.05
CA ALA A 44 19.07 -9.12 -38.77
C ALA A 44 19.82 -8.58 -37.56
N VAL A 45 21.12 -8.29 -37.67
CA VAL A 45 21.86 -7.72 -36.52
C VAL A 45 21.31 -6.34 -36.16
N PRO A 46 21.14 -5.38 -37.11
CA PRO A 46 20.47 -4.11 -36.81
C PRO A 46 19.03 -4.27 -36.33
N SER A 47 18.21 -5.13 -36.96
CA SER A 47 16.82 -5.33 -36.54
C SER A 47 16.72 -5.92 -35.14
N LEU A 48 17.56 -6.90 -34.80
CA LEU A 48 17.62 -7.47 -33.46
C LEU A 48 18.11 -6.44 -32.45
N ALA A 49 19.12 -5.63 -32.80
CA ALA A 49 19.60 -4.57 -31.94
C ALA A 49 18.51 -3.51 -31.66
N ILE A 50 17.74 -3.12 -32.68
CA ILE A 50 16.58 -2.21 -32.52
C ILE A 50 15.54 -2.86 -31.61
N PHE A 51 15.21 -4.14 -31.84
CA PHE A 51 14.23 -4.86 -31.04
C PHE A 51 14.66 -4.93 -29.57
N VAL A 52 15.89 -5.37 -29.29
CA VAL A 52 16.45 -5.40 -27.93
C VAL A 52 16.47 -4.00 -27.31
N GLY A 53 16.84 -2.97 -28.08
CA GLY A 53 16.83 -1.58 -27.63
C GLY A 53 15.43 -1.12 -27.21
N VAL A 54 14.40 -1.41 -28.01
CA VAL A 54 13.00 -1.08 -27.68
C VAL A 54 12.54 -1.80 -26.42
N PHE A 55 12.84 -3.09 -26.28
CA PHE A 55 12.47 -3.85 -25.08
C PHE A 55 13.22 -3.37 -23.83
N ALA A 56 14.50 -3.04 -23.95
CA ALA A 56 15.28 -2.50 -22.84
C ALA A 56 14.73 -1.15 -22.39
N ILE A 57 14.43 -0.23 -23.31
CA ILE A 57 13.84 1.09 -23.00
C ILE A 57 12.43 0.92 -22.42
N GLY A 58 11.61 0.05 -23.00
CA GLY A 58 10.25 -0.23 -22.53
C GLY A 58 10.26 -0.82 -21.12
N GLY A 59 11.10 -1.83 -20.87
CA GLY A 59 11.28 -2.44 -19.56
C GLY A 59 11.79 -1.45 -18.51
N ALA A 60 12.80 -0.65 -18.84
CA ALA A 60 13.31 0.40 -17.97
C ALA A 60 12.25 1.47 -17.66
N SER A 61 11.41 1.83 -18.64
CA SER A 61 10.33 2.80 -18.45
C SER A 61 9.22 2.29 -17.52
N ILE A 62 8.81 1.03 -17.69
CA ILE A 62 7.82 0.38 -16.81
C ILE A 62 8.38 0.28 -15.39
N TRP A 63 9.64 -0.16 -15.24
CA TRP A 63 10.30 -0.24 -13.95
C TRP A 63 10.43 1.12 -13.27
N ALA A 64 10.84 2.17 -14.00
CA ALA A 64 10.95 3.52 -13.48
C ALA A 64 9.57 4.09 -13.09
N TRP A 65 8.54 3.80 -13.88
CA TRP A 65 7.16 4.19 -13.58
C TRP A 65 6.65 3.52 -12.30
N ASP A 66 6.86 2.22 -12.15
CA ASP A 66 6.47 1.47 -10.96
C ASP A 66 7.20 2.01 -9.72
N TRP A 67 8.52 2.18 -9.81
CA TRP A 67 9.31 2.76 -8.73
C TRP A 67 8.87 4.18 -8.36
N TYR A 68 8.51 5.01 -9.33
CA TYR A 68 8.03 6.37 -9.09
C TYR A 68 6.62 6.40 -8.49
N SER A 69 5.71 5.57 -9.01
CA SER A 69 4.31 5.50 -8.57
C SER A 69 4.15 4.90 -7.18
N ASN A 70 5.06 4.02 -6.78
CA ASN A 70 5.06 3.37 -5.46
C ASN A 70 5.72 4.21 -4.35
N ARG A 71 6.22 5.41 -4.65
CA ARG A 71 6.84 6.28 -3.64
C ARG A 71 5.84 6.70 -2.58
N PRO A 72 6.24 6.73 -1.30
CA PRO A 72 5.45 7.33 -0.25
C PRO A 72 5.10 8.78 -0.56
N THR A 73 3.83 9.11 -0.36
CA THR A 73 3.30 10.47 -0.52
C THR A 73 2.66 10.95 0.76
N LYS A 74 2.44 12.25 0.87
CA LYS A 74 1.75 12.84 2.00
C LYS A 74 0.25 12.52 1.90
N GLN A 75 -0.30 11.83 2.89
CA GLN A 75 -1.70 11.45 2.93
C GLN A 75 -2.48 12.40 3.84
N SER A 76 -3.21 13.35 3.25
CA SER A 76 -4.07 14.28 3.99
C SER A 76 -5.54 13.84 4.06
N GLU A 77 -5.91 12.78 3.34
CA GLU A 77 -7.26 12.25 3.26
C GLU A 77 -7.27 10.73 3.46
N LEU A 78 -8.16 10.26 4.32
CA LEU A 78 -8.39 8.85 4.55
C LEU A 78 -9.88 8.65 4.80
N TRP A 79 -10.48 7.66 4.12
CA TRP A 79 -11.89 7.33 4.30
C TRP A 79 -12.82 8.54 4.05
N ASP A 80 -12.53 9.30 2.97
CA ASP A 80 -13.20 10.54 2.54
C ASP A 80 -13.13 11.71 3.54
N VAL A 81 -12.37 11.56 4.62
CA VAL A 81 -12.18 12.58 5.65
C VAL A 81 -10.79 13.17 5.52
N LYS A 82 -10.73 14.50 5.37
CA LYS A 82 -9.47 15.26 5.25
C LYS A 82 -9.06 15.83 6.59
N ILE A 83 -7.75 15.89 6.82
CA ILE A 83 -7.20 16.70 7.92
C ILE A 83 -7.65 18.14 7.73
N GLY A 84 -8.22 18.73 8.78
CA GLY A 84 -8.76 20.09 8.78
C GLY A 84 -10.25 20.21 8.45
N ASP A 85 -10.92 19.14 7.99
CA ASP A 85 -12.38 19.13 7.80
C ASP A 85 -13.09 19.53 9.09
N THR A 86 -14.20 20.24 9.00
CA THR A 86 -14.97 20.60 10.20
C THR A 86 -15.81 19.42 10.68
N VAL A 87 -16.24 19.48 11.94
CA VAL A 87 -17.23 18.54 12.48
C VAL A 87 -18.47 18.39 11.59
N LYS A 88 -18.94 19.49 11.00
CA LYS A 88 -20.11 19.50 10.10
C LYS A 88 -19.80 18.79 8.79
N ASP A 89 -18.63 19.02 8.22
CA ASP A 89 -18.20 18.36 6.97
C ASP A 89 -18.10 16.85 7.16
N VAL A 90 -17.53 16.40 8.28
CA VAL A 90 -17.44 14.96 8.58
C VAL A 90 -18.83 14.34 8.71
N ARG A 91 -19.76 14.99 9.44
CA ARG A 91 -21.15 14.52 9.55
C ARG A 91 -21.86 14.51 8.21
N PHE A 92 -21.59 15.47 7.34
CA PHE A 92 -22.17 15.51 5.99
C PHE A 92 -21.65 14.35 5.12
N LYS A 93 -20.34 14.07 5.17
CA LYS A 93 -19.70 13.03 4.35
C LYS A 93 -19.97 11.60 4.84
N ARG A 94 -19.96 11.39 6.16
CA ARG A 94 -20.03 10.05 6.78
C ARG A 94 -21.36 9.75 7.47
N GLY A 95 -22.19 10.76 7.69
CA GLY A 95 -23.44 10.62 8.43
C GLY A 95 -23.26 10.75 9.94
N ILE A 96 -24.21 10.17 10.69
CA ILE A 96 -24.23 10.22 12.15
C ILE A 96 -23.27 9.15 12.69
N PRO A 97 -22.34 9.50 13.59
CA PRO A 97 -21.43 8.52 14.18
C PRO A 97 -22.18 7.54 15.08
N ALA A 98 -21.64 6.33 15.22
CA ALA A 98 -22.19 5.33 16.14
C ALA A 98 -21.97 5.73 17.60
N LYS A 99 -20.84 6.41 17.88
CA LYS A 99 -20.52 6.95 19.20
C LYS A 99 -19.89 8.34 19.06
N GLU A 100 -20.29 9.23 19.95
CA GLU A 100 -19.72 10.57 20.11
C GLU A 100 -19.19 10.69 21.54
N ASP A 101 -17.87 10.86 21.67
CA ASP A 101 -17.19 10.99 22.95
C ASP A 101 -16.40 12.30 23.00
N VAL A 102 -16.29 12.89 24.20
CA VAL A 102 -15.46 14.07 24.45
C VAL A 102 -14.42 13.72 25.52
N PRO A 103 -13.38 12.94 25.19
CA PRO A 103 -12.27 12.70 26.11
C PRO A 103 -11.51 14.01 26.36
N GLU A 104 -10.66 14.03 27.40
CA GLU A 104 -9.78 15.19 27.69
C GLU A 104 -8.96 15.64 26.46
N SER A 105 -8.69 14.71 25.55
CA SER A 105 -7.93 14.96 24.32
C SER A 105 -8.72 15.71 23.22
N GLY A 106 -10.03 15.92 23.39
CA GLY A 106 -10.95 16.56 22.45
C GLY A 106 -11.98 15.60 21.85
N LEU A 107 -13.01 16.16 21.21
CA LEU A 107 -14.11 15.43 20.57
C LEU A 107 -13.62 14.30 19.65
N SER A 108 -14.28 13.15 19.70
CA SER A 108 -14.05 12.02 18.81
C SER A 108 -15.36 11.40 18.35
N TYR A 109 -15.38 10.96 17.09
CA TYR A 109 -16.47 10.21 16.47
C TYR A 109 -16.01 8.82 16.11
N ASP A 110 -16.72 7.82 16.60
CA ASP A 110 -16.51 6.42 16.23
C ASP A 110 -17.61 5.97 15.28
N TYR A 111 -17.18 5.34 14.20
CA TYR A 111 -18.04 4.71 13.20
C TYR A 111 -17.75 3.23 13.18
N VAL A 112 -18.82 2.44 13.16
CA VAL A 112 -18.76 0.98 13.05
C VAL A 112 -19.31 0.61 11.67
N ALA A 113 -18.48 -0.01 10.84
CA ALA A 113 -18.88 -0.68 9.61
C ALA A 113 -18.52 -2.17 9.73
N ASP A 114 -19.21 -3.04 9.02
CA ASP A 114 -19.24 -4.51 9.23
C ASP A 114 -17.89 -5.16 9.58
N GLU A 115 -16.78 -4.72 8.98
CA GLU A 115 -15.43 -5.27 9.22
C GLU A 115 -14.39 -4.23 9.68
N MET A 116 -14.79 -2.97 9.85
CA MET A 116 -13.85 -1.87 10.13
C MET A 116 -14.49 -0.81 11.04
N ASN A 117 -13.76 -0.46 12.09
CA ASN A 117 -14.10 0.67 12.95
C ASN A 117 -13.22 1.85 12.57
N ALA A 118 -13.82 3.03 12.43
CA ALA A 118 -13.11 4.26 12.12
C ALA A 118 -13.33 5.28 13.24
N THR A 119 -12.25 5.83 13.78
CA THR A 119 -12.29 6.90 14.78
C THR A 119 -11.75 8.18 14.16
N VAL A 120 -12.59 9.22 14.11
CA VAL A 120 -12.20 10.57 13.68
C VAL A 120 -12.00 11.41 14.93
N ARG A 121 -10.80 11.96 15.12
CA ARG A 121 -10.48 12.83 16.27
C ARG A 121 -10.43 14.28 15.84
N PHE A 122 -11.00 15.15 16.66
CA PHE A 122 -11.09 16.58 16.43
C PHE A 122 -10.24 17.36 17.43
N LYS A 123 -9.78 18.53 17.01
CA LYS A 123 -9.23 19.57 17.86
C LYS A 123 -9.71 20.92 17.32
N ASN A 124 -10.27 21.76 18.19
CA ASN A 124 -10.84 23.06 17.80
C ASN A 124 -11.85 22.91 16.64
N GLU A 125 -12.75 21.92 16.75
CA GLU A 125 -13.78 21.59 15.75
C GLU A 125 -13.29 21.16 14.36
N LYS A 126 -11.98 20.91 14.21
CA LYS A 126 -11.37 20.43 12.97
C LYS A 126 -10.77 19.04 13.14
N VAL A 127 -10.83 18.23 12.09
CA VAL A 127 -10.20 16.91 12.07
C VAL A 127 -8.69 17.06 12.24
N ARG A 128 -8.16 16.41 13.28
CA ARG A 128 -6.71 16.29 13.51
C ARG A 128 -6.18 14.91 13.17
N GLY A 129 -7.05 13.92 13.00
CA GLY A 129 -6.64 12.58 12.62
C GLY A 129 -7.80 11.64 12.41
N VAL A 130 -7.54 10.62 11.59
CA VAL A 130 -8.48 9.55 11.24
C VAL A 130 -7.74 8.24 11.49
N ILE A 131 -8.35 7.37 12.29
CA ILE A 131 -7.77 6.10 12.73
C ILE A 131 -8.68 4.99 12.22
N LEU A 132 -8.13 4.02 11.51
CA LEU A 132 -8.83 2.82 11.11
C LEU A 132 -8.35 1.65 11.97
N HIS A 133 -9.32 0.92 12.49
CA HIS A 133 -9.17 -0.29 13.29
C HIS A 133 -9.85 -1.44 12.56
N GLY A 134 -9.17 -2.56 12.40
CA GLY A 134 -9.76 -3.76 11.81
C GLY A 134 -9.36 -4.99 12.59
N ALA A 135 -10.33 -5.87 12.87
CA ALA A 135 -10.04 -7.20 13.39
C ALA A 135 -9.65 -8.18 12.27
N ASN A 136 -9.97 -7.84 11.02
CA ASN A 136 -9.81 -8.72 9.87
C ASN A 136 -8.70 -8.23 8.95
N VAL A 137 -7.72 -9.11 8.69
CA VAL A 137 -6.66 -8.89 7.69
C VAL A 137 -7.20 -8.75 6.26
N ASN A 138 -8.45 -9.16 6.02
CA ASN A 138 -9.12 -9.03 4.72
C ASN A 138 -9.74 -7.64 4.50
N SER A 139 -9.57 -6.69 5.43
CA SER A 139 -10.07 -5.33 5.23
C SER A 139 -9.47 -4.73 3.95
N VAL A 140 -10.32 -4.26 3.04
CA VAL A 140 -9.92 -3.72 1.71
C VAL A 140 -9.14 -2.39 1.81
N HIS A 141 -8.93 -1.89 3.03
CA HIS A 141 -8.34 -0.58 3.25
C HIS A 141 -6.83 -0.72 3.46
N PHE A 142 -6.08 -0.02 2.61
CA PHE A 142 -4.62 0.06 2.68
C PHE A 142 -4.21 1.51 2.77
N LEU A 143 -3.31 1.82 3.70
CA LEU A 143 -2.65 3.12 3.76
C LEU A 143 -1.37 3.04 2.97
N GLN A 144 -1.44 3.48 1.72
CA GLN A 144 -0.35 3.37 0.75
C GLN A 144 0.21 1.95 0.75
N GLY A 145 -0.64 0.98 0.41
CA GLY A 145 -0.31 -0.44 0.27
C GLY A 145 0.11 -1.18 1.55
N ILE A 146 0.05 -0.57 2.73
CA ILE A 146 0.14 -1.27 4.02
C ILE A 146 -1.25 -1.35 4.64
N GLY A 147 -1.69 -2.56 4.98
CA GLY A 147 -2.99 -2.82 5.61
C GLY A 147 -2.85 -3.42 7.01
N ILE A 148 -3.99 -3.76 7.61
CA ILE A 148 -4.03 -4.54 8.85
C ILE A 148 -3.33 -5.88 8.65
N GLY A 149 -2.50 -6.26 9.62
CA GLY A 149 -1.69 -7.48 9.58
C GLY A 149 -0.32 -7.34 8.91
N GLY A 150 -0.04 -6.21 8.23
CA GLY A 150 1.27 -5.92 7.65
C GLY A 150 2.38 -5.88 8.70
N HIS A 151 3.61 -6.19 8.31
CA HIS A 151 4.74 -6.28 9.24
C HIS A 151 5.49 -4.96 9.41
N SER A 152 6.15 -4.76 10.56
CA SER A 152 6.96 -3.55 10.78
C SER A 152 8.07 -3.37 9.73
N LYS A 153 8.62 -4.48 9.24
CA LYS A 153 9.61 -4.49 8.17
C LYS A 153 9.09 -3.86 6.88
N GLU A 154 7.89 -4.22 6.45
CA GLU A 154 7.25 -3.68 5.24
C GLU A 154 7.03 -2.16 5.36
N ILE A 155 6.65 -1.70 6.55
CA ILE A 155 6.50 -0.26 6.84
C ILE A 155 7.85 0.44 6.70
N THR A 156 8.92 -0.09 7.32
CA THR A 156 10.25 0.55 7.26
C THR A 156 10.88 0.50 5.87
N GLU A 157 10.66 -0.57 5.11
CA GLU A 157 11.12 -0.68 3.72
C GLU A 157 10.39 0.34 2.83
N ARG A 158 9.10 0.58 3.10
CA ARG A 158 8.30 1.51 2.32
C ARG A 158 8.56 2.97 2.66
N PHE A 159 8.55 3.33 3.94
CA PHE A 159 8.56 4.72 4.41
C PHE A 159 9.94 5.20 4.91
N GLY A 160 10.92 4.30 5.00
CA GLY A 160 12.27 4.60 5.46
C GLY A 160 12.43 4.58 6.98
N SER A 161 13.63 4.94 7.43
CA SER A 161 14.05 4.92 8.84
C SER A 161 13.72 6.19 9.63
N ASP A 162 13.27 7.24 8.95
CA ASP A 162 12.89 8.52 9.58
C ASP A 162 11.49 8.39 10.22
N VAL A 163 11.43 7.59 11.28
CA VAL A 163 10.22 7.22 12.01
C VAL A 163 10.31 7.64 13.47
N VAL A 164 9.23 8.21 14.00
CA VAL A 164 9.07 8.43 15.44
C VAL A 164 8.41 7.20 16.04
N ILE A 165 9.14 6.43 16.85
CA ILE A 165 8.63 5.21 17.48
C ILE A 165 8.30 5.49 18.95
N THR A 166 7.06 5.24 19.34
CA THR A 166 6.64 5.17 20.75
C THR A 166 6.31 3.73 21.10
N SER A 167 6.83 3.22 22.22
CA SER A 167 6.56 1.85 22.68
C SER A 167 5.67 1.88 23.92
N SER A 168 4.75 0.93 23.99
CA SER A 168 4.01 0.62 25.21
C SER A 168 4.94 0.17 26.34
N ARG A 169 4.46 0.24 27.58
CA ARG A 169 5.19 -0.22 28.77
C ARG A 169 5.56 -1.70 28.71
N SER A 170 4.67 -2.55 28.21
CA SER A 170 4.95 -3.98 27.99
C SER A 170 5.94 -4.25 26.85
N GLY A 171 6.18 -3.28 25.96
CA GLY A 171 7.01 -3.42 24.77
C GLY A 171 6.36 -4.25 23.65
N LEU A 172 5.14 -4.77 23.85
CA LEU A 172 4.41 -5.60 22.89
C LEU A 172 3.71 -4.77 21.80
N LYS A 173 3.43 -3.50 22.11
CA LYS A 173 2.85 -2.53 21.17
C LYS A 173 3.82 -1.41 20.86
N ARG A 174 3.82 -0.99 19.61
CA ARG A 174 4.61 0.15 19.11
C ARG A 174 3.77 1.01 18.18
N LEU A 175 4.05 2.31 18.17
CA LEU A 175 3.42 3.29 17.31
C LEU A 175 4.50 3.92 16.46
N TYR A 176 4.41 3.69 15.15
CA TYR A 176 5.34 4.20 14.15
C TYR A 176 4.67 5.40 13.50
N ALA A 177 5.22 6.59 13.69
CA ALA A 177 4.69 7.82 13.10
C ALA A 177 5.67 8.42 12.12
N TYR A 178 5.16 8.84 10.97
CA TYR A 178 5.92 9.45 9.88
C TYR A 178 5.37 10.86 9.61
N PRO A 179 5.85 11.89 10.34
CA PRO A 179 5.33 13.25 10.24
C PRO A 179 5.35 13.83 8.83
N GLN A 180 6.39 13.51 8.04
CA GLN A 180 6.58 13.95 6.66
C GLN A 180 5.46 13.45 5.72
N TYR A 181 4.85 12.32 6.04
CA TYR A 181 3.77 11.71 5.25
C TYR A 181 2.39 11.90 5.89
N GLN A 182 2.31 12.46 7.11
CA GLN A 182 1.08 12.59 7.90
C GLN A 182 0.40 11.25 8.21
N ILE A 183 1.18 10.17 8.35
CA ILE A 183 0.66 8.82 8.61
C ILE A 183 1.24 8.22 9.89
N PHE A 184 0.51 7.28 10.48
CA PHE A 184 1.04 6.43 11.52
C PHE A 184 0.52 4.99 11.39
N PHE A 185 1.23 4.06 12.03
CA PHE A 185 0.88 2.66 12.17
C PHE A 185 1.02 2.27 13.63
N GLY A 186 -0.03 1.73 14.24
CA GLY A 186 0.04 1.08 15.53
C GLY A 186 0.17 -0.42 15.34
N LEU A 187 1.22 -0.99 15.92
CA LEU A 187 1.57 -2.39 15.82
C LEU A 187 1.37 -3.10 17.16
N GLY A 188 0.91 -4.33 17.10
CA GLY A 188 0.94 -5.29 18.19
C GLY A 188 1.63 -6.57 17.71
N THR A 189 2.63 -7.04 18.46
CA THR A 189 3.41 -8.25 18.12
C THR A 189 3.92 -8.23 16.67
N ASP A 190 4.56 -7.12 16.27
CA ASP A 190 5.12 -6.88 14.92
C ASP A 190 4.11 -6.75 13.76
N LYS A 191 2.79 -6.77 14.04
CA LYS A 191 1.76 -6.63 13.02
C LYS A 191 0.95 -5.36 13.18
N VAL A 192 0.58 -4.73 12.08
CA VAL A 192 -0.31 -3.55 12.08
C VAL A 192 -1.69 -3.94 12.60
N GLU A 193 -2.08 -3.35 13.72
CA GLU A 193 -3.43 -3.48 14.30
C GLU A 193 -4.29 -2.27 13.96
N ILE A 194 -3.66 -1.10 13.77
CA ILE A 194 -4.32 0.17 13.47
C ILE A 194 -3.42 1.00 12.55
N PHE A 195 -4.01 1.81 11.70
CA PHE A 195 -3.28 2.81 10.92
C PHE A 195 -4.14 4.04 10.71
N GLY A 196 -3.52 5.13 10.28
CA GLY A 196 -4.29 6.34 10.06
C GLY A 196 -3.47 7.51 9.58
N ILE A 197 -4.17 8.63 9.43
CA ILE A 197 -3.58 9.93 9.11
C ILE A 197 -3.71 10.87 10.30
N TYR A 198 -2.78 11.81 10.43
CA TYR A 198 -2.80 12.81 11.49
C TYR A 198 -2.12 14.12 11.11
N ASP A 199 -2.51 15.21 11.78
CA ASP A 199 -1.82 16.49 11.71
C ASP A 199 -0.55 16.45 12.58
N PRO A 200 0.66 16.55 11.97
CA PRO A 200 1.93 16.44 12.68
C PRO A 200 2.25 17.65 13.56
N THR A 201 1.46 18.72 13.50
CA THR A 201 1.56 19.84 14.46
C THR A 201 1.10 19.45 15.86
N TYR A 202 0.39 18.33 15.99
CA TYR A 202 -0.05 17.76 17.25
C TYR A 202 0.59 16.38 17.50
N PRO A 203 0.67 15.92 18.76
CA PRO A 203 1.01 14.54 19.06
C PRO A 203 0.05 13.57 18.36
N VAL A 204 0.56 12.39 18.01
CA VAL A 204 -0.22 11.34 17.35
C VAL A 204 -1.50 11.07 18.17
N PRO A 205 -2.68 10.96 17.53
CA PRO A 205 -3.95 10.88 18.22
C PRO A 205 -4.21 9.51 18.88
N ILE A 206 -3.19 8.81 19.37
CA ILE A 206 -3.30 7.51 20.03
C ILE A 206 -2.40 7.49 21.26
N LYS A 207 -2.93 6.92 22.35
CA LYS A 207 -2.16 6.53 23.55
C LYS A 207 -2.41 5.05 23.79
N PHE A 208 -1.43 4.35 24.37
CA PHE A 208 -1.64 2.97 24.79
C PHE A 208 -2.43 2.97 26.11
N ALA A 209 -3.43 2.09 26.24
CA ALA A 209 -4.26 2.01 27.44
C ALA A 209 -3.44 1.73 28.72
N GLU A 210 -2.34 0.98 28.60
CA GLU A 210 -1.40 0.70 29.70
C GLU A 210 -0.73 1.96 30.29
N ASP A 211 -0.76 3.08 29.56
CA ASP A 211 -0.18 4.35 30.00
C ASP A 211 -1.18 5.23 30.80
N GLU A 212 -2.46 4.82 30.89
CA GLU A 212 -3.54 5.61 31.51
C GLU A 212 -3.85 5.21 32.97
N GLU A 213 -3.42 4.04 33.46
CA GLU A 213 -3.66 3.58 34.86
C GLU A 213 -2.68 4.18 35.90
N LYS A 214 -2.51 5.52 35.93
CA LYS A 214 -1.78 6.21 37.01
C LYS A 214 -2.72 6.95 37.95
#